data_AF-A0A968WSZ5-F1
#
_entry.id   AF-A0A968WSZ5-F1
#
_cell.length_a   1.000
_cell.length_b   1.000
_cell.length_c   1.000
_cell.angle_alpha   90.00
_cell.angle_beta   90.00
_cell.angle_gamma   90.00
#
_symmetry.space_group_name_H-M   'P 1'
#
loop_
_entity.id
_entity.type
_entity.pdbx_description
1 polymer ?
#
loop_
_entity_poly.entity_id
_entity_poly.type
_entity_poly.pdbx_seq_one_letter_code
_entity_poly.pdbx_strand_id
1 'polypeptide(L)'
;MIGVTEEDFSVPGTQFYLGVPPVAIDFLTTIPGLEFEPCWQKRSICEQNDFPVDYLAKPDLIIAKQTAGRPQDLADLDELRRAE
;
A
#
# COMPACT_ATOMS: atom_id res chain seq x y z
N MET A 1 -20.86 7.10 -13.47
CA MET A 1 -20.51 6.88 -12.06
C MET A 1 -20.15 5.42 -11.94
N ILE A 2 -18.94 5.10 -11.52
CA ILE A 2 -18.56 3.70 -11.27
C ILE A 2 -19.33 3.31 -10.00
N GLY A 3 -20.29 2.41 -10.12
CA GLY A 3 -21.17 1.99 -9.03
C GLY A 3 -20.48 0.92 -8.20
N VAL A 4 -19.53 1.34 -7.37
CA VAL A 4 -18.90 0.47 -6.35
C VAL A 4 -19.63 0.61 -5.02
N THR A 5 -19.66 -0.47 -4.25
CA THR A 5 -20.19 -0.50 -2.87
C THR A 5 -19.09 -0.88 -1.88
N GLU A 6 -19.41 -0.82 -0.58
CA GLU A 6 -18.49 -1.27 0.46
C GLU A 6 -18.18 -2.77 0.32
N GLU A 7 -19.17 -3.58 -0.08
CA GLU A 7 -18.99 -5.03 -0.27
C GLU A 7 -17.92 -5.38 -1.30
N ASP A 8 -17.71 -4.55 -2.32
CA ASP A 8 -16.67 -4.79 -3.33
C ASP A 8 -15.27 -4.83 -2.69
N PHE A 9 -15.06 -4.08 -1.61
CA PHE A 9 -13.77 -3.93 -0.93
C PHE A 9 -13.70 -4.63 0.44
N SER A 10 -14.80 -5.23 0.92
CA SER A 10 -14.81 -5.98 2.18
C SER A 10 -14.31 -7.42 2.04
N VAL A 11 -14.08 -7.87 0.80
CA VAL A 11 -13.57 -9.21 0.49
C VAL A 11 -12.04 -9.18 0.34
N PRO A 12 -11.29 -9.96 1.13
CA PRO A 12 -9.85 -10.12 0.94
C PRO A 12 -9.52 -10.67 -0.45
N GLY A 13 -8.54 -10.07 -1.12
CA GLY A 13 -8.09 -10.47 -2.45
C GLY A 13 -8.69 -9.66 -3.60
N THR A 14 -9.66 -8.78 -3.34
CA THR A 14 -10.13 -7.82 -4.35
C THR A 14 -9.00 -6.89 -4.77
N GLN A 15 -8.84 -6.76 -6.08
CA GLN A 15 -7.98 -5.77 -6.72
C GLN A 15 -8.83 -4.96 -7.70
N PHE A 16 -8.82 -3.65 -7.57
CA PHE A 16 -9.59 -2.74 -8.41
C PHE A 16 -8.69 -1.60 -8.87
N TYR A 17 -8.77 -1.27 -10.15
CA TYR A 17 -7.95 -0.24 -10.78
C TYR A 17 -8.84 0.87 -11.31
N LEU A 18 -8.45 2.12 -11.06
CA LEU A 18 -9.17 3.31 -11.48
C LEU A 18 -8.28 4.25 -12.29
N GLY A 19 -8.81 4.77 -13.39
CA GLY A 19 -8.17 5.83 -14.18
C GLY A 19 -7.29 5.30 -15.31
N VAL A 20 -6.40 6.17 -15.81
CA VAL A 20 -5.44 5.87 -16.88
C VAL A 20 -4.13 6.60 -16.58
N PRO A 21 -2.96 6.04 -16.94
CA PRO A 21 -1.69 6.72 -16.71
C PRO A 21 -1.68 8.14 -17.33
N PRO A 22 -1.10 9.14 -16.66
CA PRO A 22 -0.36 9.06 -15.39
C PRO A 22 -1.24 9.15 -14.13
N VAL A 23 -2.56 9.31 -14.27
CA VAL A 23 -3.50 9.49 -13.14
C VAL A 23 -4.31 8.22 -12.94
N ALA A 24 -3.67 7.25 -12.31
CA ALA A 24 -4.26 5.96 -12.01
C ALA A 24 -4.07 5.57 -10.53
N ILE A 25 -5.01 4.81 -9.99
CA ILE A 25 -5.03 4.37 -8.59
C ILE A 25 -5.36 2.87 -8.54
N ASP A 26 -4.55 2.11 -7.80
CA ASP A 26 -4.81 0.71 -7.46
C ASP A 26 -5.39 0.61 -6.04
N PHE A 27 -6.47 -0.15 -5.91
CA PHE A 27 -7.09 -0.52 -4.65
C PHE A 27 -6.83 -2.01 -4.42
N LEU A 28 -6.14 -2.33 -3.34
CA LEU A 28 -5.78 -3.69 -2.96
C LEU A 28 -6.33 -3.96 -1.56
N THR A 29 -7.14 -5.01 -1.39
CA THR A 29 -7.65 -5.40 -0.06
C THR A 29 -6.72 -6.37 0.68
N THR A 30 -5.71 -6.89 -0.02
CA THR A 30 -4.65 -7.73 0.55
C THR A 30 -3.32 -7.43 -0.12
N ILE A 31 -2.24 -7.50 0.63
CA ILE A 31 -0.88 -7.50 0.11
C ILE A 31 -0.16 -8.75 0.63
N PRO A 32 0.57 -9.50 -0.22
CA PRO A 32 1.23 -10.72 0.20
C PRO A 32 2.19 -10.51 1.38
N GLY A 33 2.12 -11.39 2.38
CA GLY A 33 3.04 -11.39 3.53
C GLY A 33 2.64 -10.46 4.67
N LEU A 34 1.50 -9.76 4.59
CA LEU A 34 1.02 -8.87 5.64
C LEU A 34 -0.49 -8.99 5.85
N GLU A 35 -0.91 -8.78 7.09
CA GLU A 35 -2.31 -8.65 7.49
C GLU A 35 -2.67 -7.18 7.69
N PHE A 36 -3.89 -6.77 7.33
CA PHE A 36 -4.30 -5.37 7.36
C PHE A 36 -4.29 -4.79 8.78
N GLU A 37 -4.99 -5.43 9.73
CA GLU A 37 -5.21 -4.88 11.07
C GLU A 37 -3.88 -4.56 11.81
N PRO A 38 -2.89 -5.47 11.88
CA PRO A 38 -1.61 -5.14 12.51
C PRO A 38 -0.84 -4.01 11.82
N CYS A 39 -0.91 -3.92 10.48
CA CYS A 39 -0.27 -2.84 9.72
C CYS A 39 -0.97 -1.50 9.96
N TRP A 40 -2.31 -1.52 10.00
CA TRP A 40 -3.13 -0.34 10.23
C TRP A 40 -2.83 0.29 11.59
N GLN A 41 -2.64 -0.51 12.64
CA GLN A 41 -2.28 0.00 13.97
C GLN A 41 -0.88 0.63 14.03
N LYS A 42 0.04 0.22 13.14
CA LYS A 42 1.43 0.70 13.10
C LYS A 42 1.68 1.80 12.06
N ARG A 43 0.69 2.12 11.23
CA ARG A 43 0.82 3.04 10.10
C ARG A 43 1.42 4.37 10.52
N SER A 44 2.18 4.99 9.60
CA SER A 44 2.72 6.33 9.79
C SER A 44 1.75 7.35 9.19
N ILE A 45 1.47 8.43 9.91
CA ILE A 45 0.62 9.51 9.43
C ILE A 45 1.52 10.68 9.06
N CYS A 46 1.46 11.14 7.80
CA CYS A 46 2.15 12.34 7.36
C CYS A 46 1.16 13.35 6.80
N GLU A 47 1.42 14.63 7.04
CA GLU A 47 0.60 15.72 6.51
C GLU A 47 1.07 16.10 5.10
N GLN A 48 0.16 16.14 4.15
CA GLN A 48 0.39 16.50 2.76
C GLN A 48 -0.69 17.51 2.33
N ASN A 49 -0.30 18.73 1.97
CA ASN A 49 -1.24 19.81 1.60
C ASN A 49 -2.37 20.01 2.63
N ASP A 50 -2.04 20.01 3.92
CA ASP A 50 -3.00 20.09 5.04
C ASP A 50 -3.97 18.90 5.16
N PHE A 51 -3.67 17.76 4.51
CA PHE A 51 -4.40 16.51 4.66
C PHE A 51 -3.54 15.43 5.33
N PRO A 52 -4.04 14.74 6.37
CA PRO A 52 -3.36 13.58 6.92
C PRO A 52 -3.45 12.41 5.93
N VAL A 53 -2.30 11.83 5.60
CA VAL A 53 -2.19 10.65 4.74
C VAL A 53 -1.56 9.52 5.53
N ASP A 54 -2.24 8.37 5.53
CA ASP A 54 -1.78 7.14 6.16
C ASP A 54 -0.84 6.36 5.22
N TYR A 55 0.37 6.07 5.71
CA TYR A 55 1.38 5.28 5.02
C TYR A 55 1.63 3.97 5.74
N LEU A 56 1.89 2.91 4.98
CA LEU A 56 2.38 1.65 5.53
C LEU A 56 3.67 1.91 6.33
N ALA A 57 3.74 1.35 7.54
CA ALA A 57 4.91 1.49 8.38
C ALA A 57 6.15 0.95 7.65
N LYS A 58 7.30 1.61 7.81
CA LYS A 58 8.55 1.23 7.14
C LYS A 58 8.95 -0.24 7.31
N PRO A 59 8.87 -0.87 8.50
CA PRO A 59 9.17 -2.30 8.64
C PRO A 59 8.24 -3.18 7.80
N ASP A 60 6.94 -2.85 7.76
CA ASP A 60 5.95 -3.59 6.99
C ASP A 60 6.15 -3.35 5.48
N LEU A 61 6.49 -2.13 5.05
CA LEU A 61 6.84 -1.83 3.66
C LEU A 61 8.04 -2.64 3.16
N ILE A 62 9.05 -2.83 4.02
CA ILE A 62 10.21 -3.70 3.72
C ILE A 62 9.76 -5.14 3.49
N ILE A 63 8.85 -5.67 4.31
CA ILE A 63 8.29 -7.02 4.14
C ILE A 63 7.51 -7.13 2.83
N ALA A 64 6.65 -6.13 2.54
CA ALA A 64 5.86 -6.10 1.30
C ALA A 64 6.75 -6.13 0.06
N LYS A 65 7.80 -5.28 0.02
CA LYS A 65 8.75 -5.20 -1.09
C LYS A 65 9.58 -6.48 -1.25
N GLN A 66 10.05 -7.06 -0.15
CA GLN A 66 10.75 -8.35 -0.17
C GLN A 66 9.86 -9.46 -0.74
N THR A 67 8.59 -9.51 -0.32
CA THR A 67 7.64 -10.53 -0.76
C THR A 67 7.29 -10.35 -2.24
N ALA A 68 7.14 -9.12 -2.72
CA ALA A 68 6.85 -8.84 -4.13
C ALA A 68 8.05 -9.16 -5.04
N GLY A 69 9.28 -8.90 -4.59
CA GLY A 69 10.52 -9.32 -5.27
C GLY A 69 10.72 -8.73 -6.67
N ARG A 70 10.00 -7.67 -7.05
CA ARG A 70 10.18 -7.02 -8.35
C ARG A 70 11.56 -6.35 -8.40
N PRO A 71 12.20 -6.22 -9.59
CA PRO A 71 13.54 -5.63 -9.68
C PRO A 71 13.67 -4.25 -9.00
N GLN A 72 12.65 -3.39 -9.15
CA GLN A 72 12.62 -2.09 -8.48
C GLN A 72 12.47 -2.22 -6.96
N ASP A 73 11.64 -3.14 -6.47
CA ASP A 73 11.48 -3.35 -5.03
C ASP A 73 12.80 -3.78 -4.40
N LEU A 74 13.53 -4.69 -5.04
CA LEU A 74 14.83 -5.15 -4.56
C LEU A 74 15.86 -4.01 -4.50
N ALA A 75 15.86 -3.13 -5.49
CA ALA A 75 16.72 -1.94 -5.50
C ALA A 75 16.33 -0.95 -4.38
N ASP A 76 15.03 -0.74 -4.15
CA ASP A 76 14.53 0.18 -3.12
C ASP A 76 14.82 -0.30 -1.69
N LEU A 77 14.94 -1.60 -1.46
CA LEU A 77 15.13 -2.17 -0.12
C LEU A 77 16.41 -1.68 0.56
N ASP A 78 17.48 -1.47 -0.18
CA ASP A 78 18.75 -1.00 0.38
C ASP A 78 18.63 0.45 0.86
N GLU A 79 17.95 1.31 0.09
CA GLU A 79 17.69 2.69 0.48
C GLU A 79 16.74 2.78 1.69
N LEU A 80 15.68 1.96 1.70
CA LEU A 80 14.76 1.88 2.84
C LEU A 80 15.46 1.43 4.14
N ARG A 81 16.46 0.55 4.05
CA ARG A 81 17.23 0.10 5.22
C ARG A 81 18.25 1.13 5.71
N ARG A 82 18.70 2.04 4.86
CA ARG A 82 19.70 3.07 5.18
C ARG A 82 19.07 4.35 5.72
N ALA A 83 17.90 4.72 5.20
CA ALA A 83 17.13 5.82 5.77
C ALA A 83 16.89 5.52 7.27
N GLU A 84 16.89 6.52 8.13
CA GLU A 84 16.45 6.39 9.53
C GLU A 84 14.94 6.59 9.61
#